data_AF-A0A2P5DUE6-F1
#
_entry.id   AF-A0A2P5DUE6-F1
#
_cell.length_a   1.000
_cell.length_b   1.000
_cell.length_c   1.000
_cell.angle_alpha   90.00
_cell.angle_beta   90.00
_cell.angle_gamma   90.00
#
_symmetry.space_group_name_H-M   'P 1'
#
loop_
_entity.id
_entity.type
_entity.pdbx_description
1 polymer ?
#
loop_
_entity_poly.entity_id
_entity_poly.type
_entity_poly.pdbx_seq_one_letter_code
_entity_poly.pdbx_strand_id
1 'polypeptide(L)'
;MMAIECAALCYWSSLLIKSDSTYSLNLLSSHSETVPWCWLSRWLNCLHLLSSMQFQVLLHTFREGNQVAYCLASTASMDFFWWNCCPDFLFSFVSIDFFGPGYYRFS
;
A
#
# COMPACT_ATOMS: atom_id res chain seq x y z
N MET A 1 -5.41 -2.42 -2.49
CA MET A 1 -6.60 -1.89 -3.19
C MET A 1 -7.13 -0.64 -2.51
N MET A 2 -7.40 -0.68 -1.20
CA MET A 2 -7.87 0.47 -0.41
C MET A 2 -7.09 1.78 -0.64
N ALA A 3 -5.76 1.75 -0.73
CA ALA A 3 -4.96 2.94 -0.99
C ALA A 3 -5.33 3.68 -2.30
N ILE A 4 -5.65 2.93 -3.37
CA ILE A 4 -6.04 3.50 -4.68
C ILE A 4 -7.45 4.10 -4.60
N GLU A 5 -8.36 3.40 -3.92
CA GLU A 5 -9.72 3.88 -3.67
C GLU A 5 -9.68 5.20 -2.88
N CYS A 6 -8.88 5.28 -1.82
CA CYS A 6 -8.68 6.52 -1.05
C CYS A 6 -8.06 7.64 -1.88
N ALA A 7 -7.03 7.34 -2.68
CA ALA A 7 -6.43 8.33 -3.57
C ALA A 7 -7.44 8.93 -4.54
N ALA A 8 -8.33 8.09 -5.11
CA ALA A 8 -9.38 8.55 -5.99
C ALA A 8 -10.39 9.44 -5.26
N LEU A 9 -10.80 9.07 -4.04
CA LEU A 9 -11.68 9.89 -3.19
C LEU A 9 -11.06 11.25 -2.83
N CYS A 10 -9.74 11.30 -2.67
CA CYS A 10 -8.99 12.52 -2.42
C CYS A 10 -8.62 13.28 -3.71
N TYR A 11 -9.08 12.84 -4.88
CA TYR A 11 -8.76 13.42 -6.20
C TYR A 11 -7.25 13.53 -6.48
N TRP A 12 -6.46 12.59 -5.98
CA TRP A 12 -5.03 12.56 -6.24
C TRP A 12 -4.75 11.99 -7.64
N SER A 13 -4.07 12.78 -8.48
CA SER A 13 -3.69 12.39 -9.84
C SER A 13 -2.34 11.68 -9.94
N SER A 14 -1.50 11.83 -8.91
CA SER A 14 -0.12 11.34 -8.89
C SER A 14 0.14 10.52 -7.62
N LEU A 15 0.56 9.27 -7.80
CA LEU A 15 0.77 8.31 -6.72
C LEU A 15 2.15 7.66 -6.76
N LEU A 16 2.71 7.48 -5.56
CA LEU A 16 3.86 6.61 -5.31
C LEU A 16 3.36 5.43 -4.47
N ILE A 17 3.28 4.25 -5.06
CA ILE A 17 2.84 3.04 -4.38
C ILE A 17 4.08 2.22 -4.01
N LYS A 18 4.26 2.02 -2.71
CA LYS A 18 5.33 1.19 -2.14
C LYS A 18 4.73 -0.11 -1.61
N SER A 19 5.37 -1.24 -1.89
CA SER A 19 4.96 -2.54 -1.34
C SER A 19 6.14 -3.49 -1.24
N ASP A 20 6.10 -4.38 -0.24
CA ASP A 20 7.02 -5.50 -0.10
C ASP A 20 6.60 -6.74 -0.94
N SER A 21 5.37 -6.74 -1.46
CA SER A 21 4.85 -7.79 -2.33
C SER A 21 5.23 -7.53 -3.78
N THR A 22 6.26 -8.23 -4.26
CA THR A 22 6.66 -8.22 -5.68
C THR A 22 5.52 -8.70 -6.59
N TYR A 23 4.71 -9.66 -6.11
CA TYR A 23 3.52 -10.12 -6.83
C TYR A 23 2.54 -8.97 -7.08
N SER A 24 2.19 -8.21 -6.05
CA SER A 24 1.24 -7.09 -6.16
C SER A 24 1.76 -5.97 -7.05
N LEU A 25 3.07 -5.67 -6.98
CA LEU A 25 3.71 -4.68 -7.85
C LEU A 25 3.74 -5.14 -9.31
N ASN A 26 4.06 -6.40 -9.58
CA ASN A 26 4.04 -6.96 -10.94
C ASN A 26 2.63 -6.94 -11.52
N LEU A 27 1.63 -7.25 -10.70
CA LEU A 27 0.23 -7.24 -11.10
C LEU A 27 -0.25 -5.82 -11.47
N LEU A 28 0.11 -4.83 -10.64
CA LEU A 28 -0.13 -3.41 -10.93
C LEU A 28 0.62 -2.95 -12.17
N SER A 29 1.90 -3.28 -12.30
CA SER A 29 2.75 -2.85 -13.41
C SER A 29 2.31 -3.43 -14.76
N SER A 30 1.78 -4.65 -14.75
CA SER A 30 1.30 -5.32 -15.97
C SER A 30 -0.17 -5.02 -16.26
N HIS A 31 -0.87 -4.31 -15.36
CA HIS A 31 -2.32 -4.16 -15.37
C HIS A 31 -3.05 -5.51 -15.60
N SER A 32 -2.50 -6.61 -15.05
CA SER A 32 -3.02 -7.94 -15.33
C SER A 32 -4.41 -8.15 -14.76
N GLU A 33 -5.33 -8.70 -15.53
CA GLU A 33 -6.67 -9.06 -15.06
C GLU A 33 -6.72 -10.44 -14.38
N THR A 34 -5.61 -11.19 -14.40
CA THR A 34 -5.55 -12.53 -13.81
C THR A 34 -5.30 -12.46 -12.31
N VAL A 35 -6.37 -12.24 -11.55
CA VAL A 35 -6.40 -12.30 -10.09
C VAL A 35 -7.36 -13.39 -9.60
N PRO A 36 -7.23 -13.87 -8.35
CA PRO A 36 -8.25 -14.72 -7.74
C PRO A 36 -9.65 -14.10 -7.87
N TRP A 37 -10.64 -14.94 -8.20
CA TRP A 37 -12.01 -14.48 -8.48
C TRP A 37 -12.60 -13.62 -7.36
N CYS A 38 -12.33 -13.99 -6.10
CA CYS A 38 -12.79 -13.24 -4.93
C CYS A 38 -12.31 -11.78 -4.89
N TRP A 39 -11.27 -11.42 -5.65
CA TRP A 39 -10.71 -10.07 -5.72
C TRP A 39 -10.98 -9.37 -7.06
N LEU A 40 -11.51 -10.09 -8.06
CA LEU A 40 -11.60 -9.60 -9.43
C LEU A 40 -12.39 -8.29 -9.52
N SER A 41 -13.57 -8.21 -8.88
CA SER A 41 -14.40 -7.00 -8.95
C SER A 41 -13.70 -5.76 -8.37
N ARG A 42 -13.06 -5.89 -7.20
CA ARG A 42 -12.32 -4.77 -6.59
C ARG A 42 -11.06 -4.43 -7.38
N TRP A 43 -10.42 -5.43 -7.95
CA TRP A 43 -9.24 -5.25 -8.77
C TRP A 43 -9.54 -4.47 -10.05
N LEU A 44 -10.57 -4.86 -10.79
CA LEU A 44 -11.00 -4.16 -12.01
C LEU A 44 -11.39 -2.70 -11.70
N ASN A 45 -12.05 -2.46 -10.56
CA ASN A 45 -12.33 -1.09 -10.12
C ASN A 45 -11.04 -0.30 -9.85
N CYS A 46 -10.05 -0.90 -9.18
CA CYS A 46 -8.75 -0.27 -8.97
C CYS A 46 -8.04 0.06 -10.30
N LEU A 47 -8.06 -0.86 -11.27
CA LEU A 47 -7.49 -0.62 -12.60
C LEU A 47 -8.18 0.54 -13.31
N HIS A 48 -9.52 0.61 -13.22
CA HIS A 48 -10.27 1.73 -13.77
C HIS A 48 -9.89 3.05 -13.10
N LEU A 49 -9.81 3.12 -11.77
CA LEU A 49 -9.38 4.31 -11.06
C LEU A 49 -7.95 4.72 -11.43
N LEU A 50 -7.03 3.76 -11.50
CA LEU A 50 -5.65 4.00 -11.92
C LEU A 50 -5.57 4.54 -13.34
N SER A 51 -6.46 4.13 -14.25
CA SER A 51 -6.46 4.66 -15.63
C SER A 51 -6.68 6.18 -15.70
N SER A 52 -7.29 6.77 -14.67
CA SER A 52 -7.50 8.22 -14.55
C SER A 52 -6.33 8.96 -13.88
N MET A 53 -5.38 8.24 -13.26
CA MET A 53 -4.25 8.81 -12.51
C MET A 53 -3.01 8.85 -13.41
N GLN A 54 -2.48 10.06 -13.64
CA GLN A 54 -1.47 10.34 -14.66
C GLN A 54 -0.05 9.85 -14.31
N PHE A 55 0.30 9.81 -13.02
CA PHE A 55 1.64 9.40 -12.59
C PHE A 55 1.55 8.34 -11.52
N GLN A 56 2.14 7.18 -11.80
CA GLN A 56 2.20 6.07 -10.88
C GLN A 56 3.64 5.56 -10.84
N VAL A 57 4.28 5.70 -9.68
CA VAL A 57 5.58 5.08 -9.45
C VAL A 57 5.36 3.90 -8.52
N LEU A 58 5.72 2.71 -9.00
CA LEU A 58 5.66 1.47 -8.24
C LEU A 58 7.07 1.15 -7.74
N LEU A 59 7.26 1.12 -6.42
CA LEU A 59 8.55 0.83 -5.82
C LEU A 59 8.46 -0.40 -4.93
N HIS A 60 9.34 -1.36 -5.14
CA HIS A 60 9.54 -2.44 -4.18
C HIS A 60 10.29 -1.91 -2.97
N THR A 61 9.70 -2.11 -1.80
CA THR A 61 10.33 -1.81 -0.52
C THR A 61 10.61 -3.11 0.21
N PHE A 62 11.83 -3.30 0.67
CA PHE A 62 12.14 -4.42 1.54
C PHE A 62 11.25 -4.36 2.79
N ARG A 63 10.88 -5.53 3.32
CA ARG A 63 10.00 -5.68 4.48
C ARG A 63 10.40 -4.81 5.68
N GLU A 64 11.69 -4.59 5.84
CA GLU A 64 12.29 -3.77 6.90
C GLU A 64 11.83 -2.31 6.84
N GLY A 65 11.49 -1.79 5.66
CA GLY A 65 10.93 -0.44 5.46
C GLY A 65 9.43 -0.43 5.16
N ASN A 66 8.70 -1.49 5.56
CA ASN A 66 7.24 -1.59 5.43
C ASN A 66 6.58 -1.93 6.77
N GLN A 67 7.22 -1.58 7.90
CA GLN A 67 6.76 -1.97 9.23
C GLN A 67 5.46 -1.26 9.61
N VAL A 68 5.29 0.00 9.20
CA VAL A 68 4.06 0.76 9.46
C VAL A 68 2.86 0.11 8.79
N ALA A 69 2.98 -0.25 7.50
CA ALA A 69 1.89 -0.89 6.77
C ALA A 69 1.56 -2.27 7.35
N TYR A 70 2.58 -3.03 7.78
CA TYR A 70 2.39 -4.30 8.45
C TYR A 70 1.67 -4.13 9.80
N CYS A 71 2.10 -3.18 10.63
CA CYS A 71 1.47 -2.87 11.91
C CYS A 71 0.00 -2.44 11.73
N LEU A 72 -0.28 -1.58 10.74
CA LEU A 72 -1.65 -1.20 10.41
C LEU A 72 -2.49 -2.40 9.95
N ALA A 73 -1.94 -3.26 9.09
CA ALA A 73 -2.66 -4.44 8.62
C ALA A 73 -2.93 -5.47 9.75
N SER A 74 -2.05 -5.56 10.75
CA SER A 74 -2.23 -6.47 11.90
C SER A 74 -3.14 -5.89 12.98
N THR A 75 -3.22 -4.56 13.10
CA THR A 75 -4.06 -3.86 14.09
C THR A 75 -5.45 -3.52 13.56
N ALA A 76 -5.62 -3.46 12.24
CA ALA A 76 -6.90 -3.14 11.64
C ALA A 76 -7.97 -4.20 11.99
N SER A 77 -9.03 -3.77 12.68
CA SER A 77 -10.31 -4.47 12.70
C SER A 77 -10.98 -4.37 11.31
N MET A 78 -12.14 -4.99 11.11
CA MET A 78 -12.87 -4.90 9.83
C MET A 78 -13.27 -3.47 9.42
N ASP A 79 -13.10 -2.49 10.30
CA ASP A 79 -13.51 -1.11 10.09
C ASP A 79 -12.42 -0.24 9.44
N PHE A 80 -12.86 0.72 8.63
CA PHE A 80 -11.98 1.70 8.00
C PHE A 80 -11.71 2.87 8.94
N PHE A 81 -10.43 3.18 9.16
CA PHE A 81 -9.99 4.34 9.95
C PHE A 81 -9.13 5.28 9.10
N TRP A 82 -9.40 6.58 9.22
CA TRP A 82 -8.60 7.65 8.65
C TRP A 82 -8.11 8.58 9.76
N TRP A 83 -6.79 8.73 9.88
CA TRP A 83 -6.18 9.61 10.87
C TRP A 83 -5.57 10.83 10.20
N ASN A 84 -5.91 12.03 10.68
CA ASN A 84 -5.32 13.29 10.19
C ASN A 84 -3.90 13.52 10.74
N CYS A 85 -3.51 12.77 11.77
CA CYS A 85 -2.19 12.81 12.39
C CYS A 85 -1.72 11.38 12.67
N CYS A 86 -0.41 11.16 12.74
CA CYS A 86 0.15 9.84 13.07
C CYS A 86 -0.32 9.41 14.47
N PRO A 87 -1.00 8.27 14.62
CA PRO A 87 -1.31 7.68 15.92
C PRO A 87 -0.04 7.37 16.72
N ASP A 88 -0.11 7.51 18.05
CA ASP A 88 1.04 7.32 18.95
C ASP A 88 1.66 5.93 18.82
N PHE A 89 0.84 4.89 18.64
CA PHE A 89 1.30 3.51 18.52
C PHE A 89 2.10 3.24 17.24
N LEU A 90 1.99 4.10 16.22
CA LEU A 90 2.74 3.98 14.96
C LEU A 90 4.06 4.76 14.97
N PHE A 91 4.25 5.69 15.93
CA PHE A 91 5.37 6.63 15.88
C PHE A 91 6.74 5.93 15.84
N SER A 92 6.90 4.86 16.62
CA SER A 92 8.11 4.04 16.61
C SER A 92 8.36 3.39 15.24
N PHE A 93 7.33 2.81 14.62
CA PHE A 93 7.45 2.18 13.30
C PHE A 93 7.72 3.20 12.19
N VAL A 94 7.11 4.39 12.25
CA VAL A 94 7.36 5.48 11.30
C VAL A 94 8.82 5.92 11.37
N SER A 95 9.36 6.09 12.57
CA SER A 95 10.78 6.46 12.72
C SER A 95 11.71 5.40 12.13
N ILE A 96 11.41 4.12 12.33
CA ILE A 96 12.20 3.01 11.77
C ILE A 96 12.14 3.01 10.23
N ASP A 97 10.94 3.06 9.65
CA ASP A 97 10.78 3.09 8.19
C ASP A 97 11.44 4.33 7.56
N PHE A 98 11.51 5.45 8.30
CA PHE A 98 12.16 6.68 7.85
C PHE A 98 13.69 6.64 7.92
N PHE A 99 14.26 6.19 9.04
CA PHE A 99 15.72 6.15 9.24
C PHE A 99 16.38 4.97 8.52
N GLY A 100 15.60 3.94 8.14
CA GLY A 100 16.10 2.73 7.50
C GLY A 100 17.22 2.00 8.26
N PRO A 101 17.23 1.93 9.61
CA PRO A 101 18.20 1.10 10.29
C PRO A 101 17.91 -0.36 9.89
N GLY A 102 18.93 -1.06 9.38
CA GLY A 102 18.80 -2.45 8.94
C GLY A 102 18.25 -3.33 10.07
N TYR A 103 17.00 -3.76 9.92
CA TYR A 103 16.33 -4.63 10.90
C TYR A 103 16.47 -6.07 10.45
N TYR A 104 17.67 -6.62 10.62
CA TYR A 104 17.93 -8.02 10.32
C TYR A 104 17.17 -8.90 11.33
N ARG A 105 16.11 -9.58 10.88
CA ARG A 105 15.56 -10.71 11.63
C ARG A 105 16.49 -11.90 11.42
N PHE A 106 17.37 -12.15 12.38
CA PHE A 106 18.04 -13.45 12.48
C PHE A 106 16.96 -14.48 12.80
N SER A 107 16.67 -15.34 11.82
CA SER A 107 15.83 -16.53 11.97
C SER A 107 16.54 -17.59 12.80
#